data_AF-A0A4R3I9Y9-F1
#
_entry.id   AF-A0A4R3I9Y9-F1
#
_cell.length_a   1.000
_cell.length_b   1.000
_cell.length_c   1.000
_cell.angle_alpha   90.00
_cell.angle_beta   90.00
_cell.angle_gamma   90.00
#
_symmetry.space_group_name_H-M   'P 1'
#
loop_
_entity.id
_entity.type
_entity.pdbx_description
1 polymer ?
#
loop_
_entity_poly.entity_id
_entity_poly.type
_entity_poly.pdbx_seq_one_letter_code
_entity_poly.pdbx_strand_id
1 'polypeptide(L)'
;MPAIDTNQPSSAFYHSEYRNCEIVINYVGEQYSGEFRVHGKTMGSNTAETFEATLQSLRSSADQYHYMRQQNREDGVLSPADYISAVQAIWRLLKPSQRRLLLFHMSAADYQCEVDQLLEVAELHSTIQLLLSYADIARKLSDELAYIPPTSPAVIDPIICVLMTPTGVLTNRSDYDDMRTLQLRPEVAKALESINGYRPT
;
A
#
# COMPACT_ATOMS: atom_id res chain seq x y z
N MET A 1 9.91 -11.98 -49.41
CA MET A 1 10.24 -11.55 -48.04
C MET A 1 8.97 -10.95 -47.45
N PRO A 2 8.31 -11.57 -46.47
CA PRO A 2 7.15 -10.96 -45.84
C PRO A 2 7.61 -9.85 -44.90
N ALA A 3 6.92 -8.71 -44.95
CA ALA A 3 7.13 -7.58 -44.06
C ALA A 3 6.76 -7.98 -42.62
N ILE A 4 7.66 -7.70 -41.67
CA ILE A 4 7.37 -7.84 -40.25
C ILE A 4 6.52 -6.64 -39.87
N ASP A 5 5.26 -6.89 -39.57
CA ASP A 5 4.31 -5.92 -39.05
C ASP A 5 4.74 -5.55 -37.62
N THR A 6 5.34 -4.37 -37.44
CA THR A 6 5.91 -3.87 -36.17
C THR A 6 4.85 -3.37 -35.17
N ASN A 7 3.57 -3.67 -35.39
CA ASN A 7 2.44 -3.17 -34.59
C ASN A 7 1.77 -4.24 -33.73
N GLN A 8 2.48 -5.30 -33.32
CA GLN A 8 2.03 -6.09 -32.18
C GLN A 8 2.40 -5.35 -30.89
N PRO A 9 1.46 -5.10 -29.96
CA PRO A 9 1.82 -4.61 -28.64
C PRO A 9 2.74 -5.67 -28.02
N SER A 10 4.00 -5.30 -27.79
CA SER A 10 4.95 -6.13 -27.06
C SER A 10 4.30 -6.49 -25.73
N SER A 11 3.77 -7.70 -25.61
CA SER A 11 3.18 -8.19 -24.37
C SER A 11 4.32 -8.33 -23.38
N ALA A 12 4.24 -7.60 -22.26
CA ALA A 12 5.28 -7.64 -21.25
C ALA A 12 5.58 -9.10 -20.85
N PHE A 13 6.86 -9.45 -20.82
CA PHE A 13 7.31 -10.76 -20.37
C PHE A 13 6.93 -10.97 -18.91
N TYR A 14 7.04 -9.91 -18.11
CA TYR A 14 6.67 -9.92 -16.70
C TYR A 14 6.13 -8.56 -16.28
N HIS A 15 5.08 -8.58 -15.46
CA HIS A 15 4.49 -7.40 -14.85
C HIS A 15 4.15 -7.70 -13.39
N SER A 16 4.63 -6.85 -12.47
CA SER A 16 4.34 -6.99 -11.04
C SER A 16 4.35 -5.63 -10.33
N GLU A 17 3.83 -5.62 -9.10
CA GLU A 17 3.96 -4.48 -8.20
C GLU A 17 5.00 -4.77 -7.12
N TYR A 18 5.86 -3.80 -6.83
CA TYR A 18 6.82 -3.83 -5.72
C TYR A 18 6.89 -2.45 -5.07
N ARG A 19 6.49 -2.35 -3.79
CA ARG A 19 6.48 -1.09 -3.02
C ARG A 19 5.79 0.07 -3.76
N ASN A 20 4.56 -0.18 -4.23
CA ASN A 20 3.75 0.73 -5.06
C ASN A 20 4.34 1.11 -6.44
N CYS A 21 5.49 0.56 -6.80
CA CYS A 21 6.06 0.72 -8.13
C CYS A 21 5.58 -0.42 -9.04
N GLU A 22 5.27 -0.08 -10.28
CA GLU A 22 5.04 -1.05 -11.35
C GLU A 22 6.40 -1.49 -11.90
N ILE A 23 6.68 -2.79 -11.91
CA ILE A 23 7.86 -3.38 -12.54
C ILE A 23 7.39 -4.08 -13.82
N VAL A 24 7.89 -3.60 -14.95
CA VAL A 24 7.63 -4.18 -16.27
C VAL A 24 8.96 -4.69 -16.83
N ILE A 25 9.01 -5.95 -17.23
CA ILE A 25 10.18 -6.54 -17.89
C ILE A 25 9.72 -7.12 -19.22
N ASN A 26 10.51 -6.85 -20.26
CA ASN A 26 10.36 -7.36 -21.60
C ASN A 26 11.60 -8.19 -21.95
N TYR A 27 11.42 -9.21 -22.77
CA TYR A 27 12.54 -9.92 -23.39
C TYR A 27 12.72 -9.40 -24.81
N VAL A 28 13.87 -8.78 -25.09
CA VAL A 28 14.14 -8.10 -26.36
C VAL A 28 15.48 -8.59 -26.90
N GLY A 29 15.45 -9.30 -28.03
CA GLY A 29 16.62 -9.95 -28.58
C GLY A 29 17.09 -11.10 -27.68
N GLU A 30 18.25 -10.92 -27.04
CA GLU A 30 18.88 -11.89 -26.13
C GLU A 30 18.99 -11.39 -24.68
N GLN A 31 18.35 -10.26 -24.37
CA GLN A 31 18.43 -9.62 -23.05
C GLN A 31 17.05 -9.33 -22.47
N TYR A 32 17.00 -9.24 -21.14
CA TYR A 32 15.86 -8.73 -20.41
C TYR A 32 16.03 -7.23 -20.20
N SER A 33 15.06 -6.45 -20.66
CA SER A 33 14.98 -5.01 -20.45
C SER A 33 13.77 -4.72 -19.59
N GLY A 34 13.94 -3.99 -18.50
CA GLY A 34 12.82 -3.61 -17.67
C GLY A 34 12.89 -2.20 -17.16
N GLU A 35 11.74 -1.74 -16.71
CA GLU A 35 11.48 -0.41 -16.19
C GLU A 35 10.76 -0.53 -14.85
N PHE A 36 11.10 0.37 -13.93
CA PHE A 36 10.28 0.61 -12.75
C PHE A 36 9.56 1.95 -12.92
N ARG A 37 8.25 1.94 -12.70
CA ARG A 37 7.37 3.10 -12.90
C ARG A 37 6.64 3.45 -11.62
N VAL A 38 6.46 4.74 -11.38
CA VAL A 38 5.70 5.29 -10.27
C VAL A 38 4.61 6.17 -10.85
N HIS A 39 3.35 5.85 -10.55
CA HIS A 39 2.16 6.54 -11.12
C HIS A 39 2.21 6.69 -12.64
N GLY A 40 2.64 5.62 -13.35
CA GLY A 40 2.74 5.60 -14.82
C GLY A 40 3.94 6.34 -15.40
N LYS A 41 4.82 6.93 -14.58
CA LYS A 41 6.07 7.56 -15.02
C LYS A 41 7.25 6.64 -14.80
N THR A 42 8.09 6.45 -15.82
CA THR A 42 9.34 5.69 -15.67
C THR A 42 10.32 6.46 -14.80
N MET A 43 10.72 5.82 -13.71
CA MET A 43 11.65 6.39 -12.73
C MET A 43 13.06 5.80 -12.89
N GLY A 44 13.17 4.65 -13.57
CA GLY A 44 14.43 4.13 -14.07
C GLY A 44 14.25 2.82 -14.83
N SER A 45 15.34 2.37 -15.44
CA SER A 45 15.39 1.23 -16.35
C SER A 45 16.69 0.45 -16.16
N ASN A 46 16.64 -0.86 -16.41
CA ASN A 46 17.81 -1.72 -16.42
C ASN A 46 17.70 -2.75 -17.55
N THR A 47 18.86 -3.20 -18.05
CA THR A 47 18.99 -4.31 -18.98
C THR A 47 20.02 -5.32 -18.46
N ALA A 48 19.67 -6.60 -18.39
CA ALA A 48 20.60 -7.67 -18.03
C ALA A 48 20.36 -8.95 -18.85
N GLU A 49 21.34 -9.85 -18.84
CA GLU A 49 21.28 -11.12 -19.56
C GLU A 49 20.26 -12.10 -18.96
N THR A 50 19.96 -11.96 -17.66
CA THR A 50 18.98 -12.82 -16.97
C THR A 50 17.80 -12.03 -16.43
N PHE A 51 16.68 -12.74 -16.33
CA PHE A 51 15.44 -12.21 -15.75
C PHE A 51 15.67 -11.82 -14.28
N GLU A 52 16.31 -12.68 -13.50
CA GLU A 52 16.55 -12.48 -12.07
C GLU A 52 17.45 -11.27 -11.80
N ALA A 53 18.50 -11.08 -12.61
CA ALA A 53 19.37 -9.91 -12.47
C ALA A 53 18.61 -8.62 -12.78
N THR A 54 17.79 -8.62 -13.83
CA THR A 54 16.96 -7.47 -14.20
C THR A 54 15.95 -7.16 -13.10
N LEU A 55 15.21 -8.18 -12.63
CA LEU A 55 14.21 -8.03 -11.57
C LEU A 55 14.84 -7.52 -10.27
N GLN A 56 15.95 -8.11 -9.84
CA GLN A 56 16.63 -7.70 -8.62
C GLN A 56 17.15 -6.26 -8.72
N SER A 57 17.71 -5.85 -9.87
CA SER A 57 18.15 -4.48 -10.04
C SER A 57 16.98 -3.50 -9.98
N LEU A 58 15.84 -3.81 -10.61
CA LEU A 58 14.67 -2.92 -10.59
C LEU A 58 14.10 -2.77 -9.18
N ARG A 59 14.06 -3.86 -8.40
CA ARG A 59 13.69 -3.81 -6.98
C ARG A 59 14.65 -2.95 -6.17
N SER A 60 15.96 -3.10 -6.36
CA SER A 60 16.97 -2.25 -5.71
C SER A 60 16.79 -0.77 -6.05
N SER A 61 16.46 -0.44 -7.31
CA SER A 61 16.18 0.94 -7.72
C SER A 61 14.90 1.49 -7.07
N ALA A 62 13.85 0.68 -6.95
CA ALA A 62 12.64 1.06 -6.23
C ALA A 62 12.90 1.30 -4.73
N ASP A 63 13.72 0.45 -4.09
CA ASP A 63 14.11 0.63 -2.70
C ASP A 63 14.93 1.91 -2.49
N GLN A 64 15.88 2.18 -3.39
CA GLN A 64 16.65 3.42 -3.38
C GLN A 64 15.76 4.65 -3.59
N TYR A 65 14.78 4.57 -4.50
CA TYR A 65 13.82 5.64 -4.73
C TYR A 65 13.08 6.01 -3.43
N HIS A 66 12.53 5.02 -2.73
CA HIS A 66 11.83 5.25 -1.45
C HIS A 66 12.76 5.77 -0.36
N TYR A 67 13.98 5.24 -0.27
CA TYR A 67 14.99 5.71 0.67
C TYR A 67 15.31 7.20 0.47
N MET A 68 15.53 7.62 -0.77
CA MET A 68 15.82 9.03 -1.09
C MET A 68 14.62 9.94 -0.79
N ARG A 69 13.39 9.49 -1.05
CA ARG A 69 12.17 10.24 -0.65
C ARG A 69 12.09 10.44 0.86
N GLN A 70 12.42 9.42 1.62
CA GLN A 70 12.41 9.50 3.08
C GLN A 70 13.49 10.45 3.60
N GLN A 71 14.69 10.43 3.02
CA GLN A 71 15.78 11.35 3.40
C GLN A 71 15.48 12.82 3.08
N ASN A 72 14.81 13.07 1.97
CA ASN A 72 14.51 14.43 1.50
C ASN A 72 13.26 15.04 2.16
N ARG A 73 12.60 14.33 3.08
CA ARG A 73 11.40 14.82 3.77
C ARG A 73 11.82 15.74 4.92
N GLU A 74 11.79 17.05 4.70
CA GLU A 74 12.08 18.05 5.74
C GLU A 74 11.11 17.92 6.93
N ASP A 75 11.66 17.83 8.14
CA ASP A 75 11.03 17.80 9.48
C ASP A 75 9.90 16.80 9.78
N GLY A 76 9.60 15.84 8.90
CA GLY A 76 8.84 14.63 9.25
C GLY A 76 7.37 14.82 9.64
N VAL A 77 6.83 16.04 9.60
CA VAL A 77 5.42 16.32 9.86
C VAL A 77 4.61 16.08 8.60
N LEU A 78 3.66 15.15 8.66
CA LEU A 78 2.72 14.86 7.58
C LEU A 78 1.59 15.89 7.59
N SER A 79 1.41 16.62 6.48
CA SER A 79 0.28 17.52 6.32
C SER A 79 -1.00 16.75 5.92
N PRO A 80 -2.20 17.32 6.10
CA PRO A 80 -3.43 16.72 5.58
C PRO A 80 -3.38 16.46 4.05
N ALA A 81 -2.72 17.33 3.30
CA ALA A 81 -2.56 17.17 1.86
C ALA A 81 -1.68 15.96 1.50
N ASP A 82 -0.67 15.65 2.32
CA ASP A 82 0.14 14.44 2.14
C ASP A 82 -0.70 13.17 2.27
N TYR A 83 -1.55 13.10 3.30
CA TYR A 83 -2.45 11.95 3.49
C TYR A 83 -3.46 11.82 2.36
N ILE A 84 -4.07 12.92 1.90
CA ILE A 84 -4.99 12.89 0.76
C ILE A 84 -4.28 12.34 -0.49
N SER A 85 -3.13 12.91 -0.83
CA SER A 85 -2.33 12.48 -1.99
C SER A 85 -1.93 11.01 -1.89
N ALA A 86 -1.44 10.57 -0.73
CA ALA A 86 -1.00 9.20 -0.49
C ALA A 86 -2.17 8.20 -0.56
N VAL A 87 -3.31 8.52 0.06
CA VAL A 87 -4.50 7.66 0.01
C VAL A 87 -5.04 7.56 -1.42
N GLN A 88 -5.06 8.67 -2.18
CA GLN A 88 -5.42 8.65 -3.61
C GLN A 88 -4.50 7.74 -4.42
N ALA A 89 -3.19 7.87 -4.19
CA ALA A 89 -2.17 7.11 -4.89
C ALA A 89 -2.29 5.59 -4.65
N ILE A 90 -2.50 5.17 -3.40
CA ILE A 90 -2.63 3.75 -3.07
C ILE A 90 -4.00 3.19 -3.41
N TRP A 91 -5.06 4.01 -3.52
CA TRP A 91 -6.43 3.54 -3.70
C TRP A 91 -6.57 2.57 -4.87
N ARG A 92 -5.94 2.90 -6.00
CA ARG A 92 -5.93 2.06 -7.21
C ARG A 92 -5.20 0.71 -7.01
N LEU A 93 -4.26 0.65 -6.08
CA LEU A 93 -3.45 -0.53 -5.73
C LEU A 93 -4.11 -1.43 -4.68
N LEU A 94 -5.15 -0.93 -3.99
CA LEU A 94 -5.87 -1.71 -2.99
C LEU A 94 -6.79 -2.74 -3.65
N LYS A 95 -6.82 -3.94 -3.06
CA LYS A 95 -7.79 -4.98 -3.41
C LYS A 95 -9.22 -4.52 -3.08
N PRO A 96 -10.25 -5.05 -3.75
CA PRO A 96 -11.64 -4.72 -3.45
C PRO A 96 -12.01 -4.91 -1.96
N SER A 97 -11.55 -6.00 -1.32
CA SER A 97 -11.78 -6.24 0.11
C SER A 97 -11.12 -5.21 1.01
N GLN A 98 -9.90 -4.75 0.67
CA GLN A 98 -9.20 -3.68 1.39
C GLN A 98 -9.95 -2.34 1.28
N ARG A 99 -10.47 -2.00 0.09
CA ARG A 99 -11.29 -0.80 -0.09
C ARG A 99 -12.57 -0.87 0.74
N ARG A 100 -13.25 -2.03 0.77
CA ARG A 100 -14.44 -2.24 1.60
C ARG A 100 -14.16 -2.02 3.09
N LEU A 101 -13.05 -2.54 3.60
CA LEU A 101 -12.61 -2.30 4.99
C LEU A 101 -12.49 -0.81 5.31
N LEU A 102 -11.77 -0.06 4.46
CA LEU A 102 -11.55 1.37 4.67
C LEU A 102 -12.85 2.19 4.59
N LEU A 103 -13.72 1.87 3.64
CA LEU A 103 -15.03 2.53 3.51
C LEU A 103 -15.94 2.22 4.70
N PHE A 104 -15.88 1.01 5.24
CA PHE A 104 -16.67 0.63 6.41
C PHE A 104 -16.26 1.45 7.65
N HIS A 105 -14.95 1.58 7.91
CA HIS A 105 -14.44 2.49 8.94
C HIS A 105 -14.93 3.93 8.75
N MET A 106 -14.86 4.45 7.52
CA MET A 106 -15.30 5.81 7.21
C MET A 106 -16.77 6.07 7.54
N SER A 107 -17.61 5.02 7.49
CA SER A 107 -19.04 5.13 7.82
C SER A 107 -19.38 4.94 9.31
N ALA A 108 -18.41 4.49 10.11
CA ALA A 108 -18.63 4.19 11.53
C ALA A 108 -18.37 5.41 12.42
N ALA A 109 -19.05 5.47 13.56
CA ALA A 109 -18.80 6.50 14.58
C ALA A 109 -17.34 6.47 15.03
N ASP A 110 -16.71 7.64 15.10
CA ASP A 110 -15.29 7.83 15.45
C ASP A 110 -14.31 6.96 14.62
N TYR A 111 -14.75 6.48 13.45
CA TYR A 111 -14.01 5.55 12.60
C TYR A 111 -13.64 4.22 13.26
N GLN A 112 -14.37 3.83 14.31
CA GLN A 112 -14.14 2.64 15.11
C GLN A 112 -15.13 1.54 14.73
N CYS A 113 -14.61 0.32 14.49
CA CYS A 113 -15.42 -0.83 14.12
C CYS A 113 -15.05 -2.05 14.94
N GLU A 114 -16.01 -2.95 15.14
CA GLU A 114 -15.77 -4.27 15.73
C GLU A 114 -15.05 -5.19 14.74
N VAL A 115 -14.12 -6.01 15.23
CA VAL A 115 -13.35 -6.95 14.41
C VAL A 115 -14.26 -7.93 13.67
N ASP A 116 -15.32 -8.43 14.28
CA ASP A 116 -16.21 -9.40 13.63
C ASP A 116 -16.95 -8.81 12.43
N GLN A 117 -17.39 -7.55 12.54
CA GLN A 117 -17.99 -6.81 11.42
C GLN A 117 -16.97 -6.59 10.28
N LEU A 118 -15.72 -6.28 10.63
CA LEU A 118 -14.65 -6.11 9.66
C LEU A 118 -14.31 -7.41 8.94
N LEU A 119 -14.34 -8.55 9.64
CA LEU A 119 -14.17 -9.87 9.04
C LEU A 119 -15.28 -10.17 8.03
N GLU A 120 -16.53 -9.89 8.39
CA GLU A 120 -17.68 -10.08 7.52
C GLU A 120 -17.60 -9.21 6.25
N VAL A 121 -17.38 -7.91 6.40
CA VAL A 121 -17.29 -6.93 5.29
C VAL A 121 -16.16 -7.26 4.31
N ALA A 122 -15.05 -7.76 4.83
CA ALA A 122 -13.89 -8.11 4.03
C ALA A 122 -13.93 -9.53 3.47
N GLU A 123 -14.92 -10.34 3.85
CA GLU A 123 -15.01 -11.78 3.55
C GLU A 123 -13.75 -12.54 4.03
N LEU A 124 -13.30 -12.24 5.26
CA LEU A 124 -12.12 -12.86 5.87
C LEU A 124 -12.52 -13.84 6.97
N HIS A 125 -11.72 -14.89 7.13
CA HIS A 125 -12.04 -15.99 8.04
C HIS A 125 -11.28 -15.95 9.37
N SER A 126 -10.40 -14.95 9.55
CA SER A 126 -9.60 -14.85 10.78
C SER A 126 -9.06 -13.43 11.00
N THR A 127 -8.86 -13.09 12.27
CA THR A 127 -8.19 -11.85 12.67
C THR A 127 -6.78 -11.75 12.09
N ILE A 128 -6.07 -12.86 11.89
CA ILE A 128 -4.73 -12.86 11.27
C ILE A 128 -4.82 -12.33 9.83
N GLN A 129 -5.77 -12.81 9.03
CA GLN A 129 -5.96 -12.31 7.67
C GLN A 129 -6.34 -10.82 7.65
N LEU A 130 -7.15 -10.38 8.63
CA LEU A 130 -7.51 -8.98 8.79
C LEU A 130 -6.28 -8.12 9.09
N LEU A 131 -5.43 -8.54 10.04
CA LEU A 131 -4.18 -7.83 10.38
C LEU A 131 -3.20 -7.81 9.20
N LEU A 132 -3.07 -8.90 8.45
CA LEU A 132 -2.25 -8.93 7.23
C LEU A 132 -2.79 -7.98 6.16
N SER A 133 -4.11 -7.86 6.03
CA SER A 133 -4.76 -6.90 5.14
C SER A 133 -4.41 -5.46 5.53
N TYR A 134 -4.53 -5.11 6.81
CA TYR A 134 -4.15 -3.78 7.31
C TYR A 134 -2.66 -3.52 7.20
N ALA A 135 -1.80 -4.49 7.51
CA ALA A 135 -0.35 -4.35 7.35
C ALA A 135 0.04 -4.08 5.90
N ASP A 136 -0.64 -4.70 4.94
CA ASP A 136 -0.42 -4.42 3.52
C ASP A 136 -0.87 -3.01 3.13
N ILE A 137 -2.06 -2.57 3.55
CA ILE A 137 -2.54 -1.20 3.33
C ILE A 137 -1.56 -0.19 3.95
N ALA A 138 -1.17 -0.43 5.20
CA ALA A 138 -0.31 0.46 5.97
C ALA A 138 1.10 0.55 5.36
N ARG A 139 1.64 -0.56 4.82
CA ARG A 139 2.90 -0.55 4.08
C ARG A 139 2.80 0.30 2.81
N LYS A 140 1.73 0.12 2.01
CA LYS A 140 1.51 0.93 0.81
C LYS A 140 1.39 2.42 1.18
N LEU A 141 0.66 2.74 2.25
CA LEU A 141 0.51 4.11 2.72
C LEU A 141 1.84 4.70 3.22
N SER A 142 2.63 3.92 3.96
CA SER A 142 3.97 4.28 4.44
C SER A 142 4.95 4.56 3.29
N ASP A 143 4.95 3.71 2.26
CA ASP A 143 5.74 3.91 1.03
C ASP A 143 5.33 5.22 0.31
N GLU A 144 4.04 5.52 0.18
CA GLU A 144 3.61 6.78 -0.44
C GLU A 144 3.90 8.02 0.39
N LEU A 145 3.76 7.92 1.71
CA LEU A 145 4.12 9.01 2.62
C LEU A 145 5.64 9.14 2.76
N ALA A 146 6.43 8.18 2.28
CA ALA A 146 7.85 8.07 2.60
C ALA A 146 8.11 8.27 4.11
N TYR A 147 7.24 7.67 4.93
CA TYR A 147 7.19 7.89 6.37
C TYR A 147 7.04 6.57 7.11
N ILE A 148 7.99 6.30 8.01
CA ILE A 148 7.92 5.21 8.97
C ILE A 148 7.64 5.86 10.33
N PRO A 149 6.55 5.49 11.02
CA PRO A 149 6.22 6.07 12.31
C PRO A 149 7.30 5.67 13.31
N PRO A 150 7.63 6.55 14.28
CA PRO A 150 8.55 6.19 15.34
C PRO A 150 8.02 4.94 16.06
N THR A 151 8.93 4.01 16.39
CA THR A 151 8.59 2.78 17.10
C THR A 151 7.84 3.13 18.38
N SER A 152 6.54 2.83 18.40
CA SER A 152 5.69 2.99 19.57
C SER A 152 6.07 1.94 20.63
N PRO A 153 6.04 2.26 21.94
CA PRO A 153 6.41 1.31 23.00
C PRO A 153 5.42 0.15 23.24
N ALA A 154 4.51 -0.19 22.32
CA ALA A 154 3.49 -1.21 22.55
C ALA A 154 3.23 -2.14 21.35
N VAL A 155 3.16 -3.45 21.65
CA VAL A 155 2.55 -4.68 21.06
C VAL A 155 2.11 -4.74 19.57
N ILE A 156 1.79 -3.64 18.90
CA ILE A 156 1.34 -3.60 17.50
C ILE A 156 2.52 -3.32 16.58
N ASP A 157 2.54 -3.95 15.40
CA ASP A 157 3.54 -3.68 14.35
C ASP A 157 3.58 -2.16 14.06
N PRO A 158 4.75 -1.50 14.17
CA PRO A 158 4.88 -0.07 13.95
C PRO A 158 4.27 0.41 12.63
N ILE A 159 4.32 -0.39 11.56
CA ILE A 159 3.76 -0.03 10.26
C ILE A 159 2.25 0.17 10.35
N ILE A 160 1.54 -0.67 11.12
CA ILE A 160 0.08 -0.57 11.28
C ILE A 160 -0.31 0.76 11.94
N CYS A 161 0.54 1.36 12.76
CA CYS A 161 0.29 2.67 13.39
C CYS A 161 0.25 3.86 12.41
N VAL A 162 0.69 3.68 11.15
CA VAL A 162 0.43 4.68 10.09
C VAL A 162 -1.06 4.73 9.74
N LEU A 163 -1.75 3.60 9.88
CA LEU A 163 -3.12 3.41 9.45
C LEU A 163 -4.12 3.47 10.61
N MET A 164 -3.78 2.84 11.74
CA MET A 164 -4.71 2.59 12.85
C MET A 164 -4.27 3.30 14.13
N THR A 165 -5.26 3.79 14.89
CA THR A 165 -5.05 4.24 16.27
C THR A 165 -5.22 3.04 17.20
N PRO A 166 -4.31 2.79 18.16
CA PRO A 166 -4.50 1.74 19.15
C PRO A 166 -5.68 2.06 20.07
N THR A 167 -6.86 1.50 19.78
CA THR A 167 -8.03 1.52 20.67
C THR A 167 -8.18 0.17 21.33
N GLY A 168 -7.54 0.01 22.49
CA GLY A 168 -7.56 -1.25 23.24
C GLY A 168 -6.39 -2.18 22.94
N VAL A 169 -6.32 -3.28 23.69
CA VAL A 169 -5.22 -4.23 23.62
C VAL A 169 -5.58 -5.35 22.64
N LEU A 170 -5.02 -5.34 21.42
CA LEU A 170 -5.00 -6.50 20.52
C LEU A 170 -4.03 -7.57 21.04
N THR A 171 -4.06 -7.87 22.33
CA THR A 171 -3.27 -8.98 22.86
C THR A 171 -3.98 -10.27 22.56
N ASN A 172 -3.17 -11.28 22.23
CA ASN A 172 -3.55 -12.69 22.24
C ASN A 172 -3.81 -13.15 23.68
N ARG A 173 -4.76 -12.50 24.38
CA ARG A 173 -5.22 -12.86 25.71
C ARG A 173 -6.50 -13.68 25.56
N SER A 174 -6.50 -14.78 26.29
CA SER A 174 -7.50 -15.86 26.30
C SER A 174 -8.87 -15.46 26.84
N ASP A 175 -9.11 -14.17 27.10
CA ASP A 175 -10.39 -13.67 27.61
C ASP A 175 -11.21 -13.17 26.41
N TYR A 176 -12.23 -13.96 26.08
CA TYR A 176 -13.07 -13.82 24.88
C TYR A 176 -14.18 -12.76 24.99
N ASP A 177 -14.18 -11.94 26.05
CA ASP A 177 -15.29 -11.02 26.38
C ASP A 177 -14.99 -9.52 26.11
N ASP A 178 -13.76 -9.17 25.73
CA ASP A 178 -13.44 -7.81 25.32
C ASP A 178 -13.75 -7.62 23.83
N MET A 179 -14.80 -6.86 23.53
CA MET A 179 -15.13 -6.42 22.16
C MET A 179 -13.89 -5.82 21.49
N ARG A 180 -13.28 -6.57 20.58
CA ARG A 180 -12.07 -6.14 19.87
C ARG A 180 -12.47 -5.11 18.84
N THR A 181 -12.21 -3.85 19.13
CA THR A 181 -12.44 -2.76 18.18
C THR A 181 -11.14 -2.31 17.52
N LEU A 182 -11.25 -1.83 16.30
CA LEU A 182 -10.18 -1.22 15.54
C LEU A 182 -10.61 0.18 15.11
N GLN A 183 -9.75 1.18 15.32
CA GLN A 183 -10.02 2.56 14.92
C GLN A 183 -9.06 2.98 13.82
N LEU A 184 -9.61 3.50 12.72
CA LEU A 184 -8.82 4.13 11.67
C LEU A 184 -8.27 5.47 12.18
N ARG A 185 -7.02 5.79 11.84
CA ARG A 185 -6.45 7.09 12.19
C ARG A 185 -7.30 8.24 11.62
N PRO A 186 -7.61 9.28 12.41
CA PRO A 186 -8.43 10.39 11.95
C PRO A 186 -7.88 11.08 10.70
N GLU A 187 -6.55 11.17 10.55
CA GLU A 187 -5.92 11.77 9.37
C GLU A 187 -6.17 10.95 8.09
N VAL A 188 -6.15 9.62 8.21
CA VAL A 188 -6.45 8.71 7.10
C VAL A 188 -7.95 8.72 6.79
N ALA A 189 -8.80 8.73 7.82
CA ALA A 189 -10.25 8.81 7.66
C ALA A 189 -10.67 10.09 6.90
N LYS A 190 -10.18 11.25 7.34
CA LYS A 190 -10.43 12.54 6.66
C LYS A 190 -9.91 12.56 5.22
N ALA A 191 -8.77 11.91 4.97
CA ALA A 191 -8.26 11.75 3.63
C ALA A 191 -9.20 10.91 2.75
N LEU A 192 -9.73 9.80 3.27
CA LEU A 192 -10.72 8.96 2.57
C LEU A 192 -12.03 9.70 2.27
N GLU A 193 -12.54 10.48 3.21
CA GLU A 193 -13.74 11.32 3.02
C GLU A 193 -13.56 12.30 1.86
N SER A 194 -12.38 12.94 1.81
CA SER A 194 -12.01 13.91 0.78
C SER A 194 -11.97 13.30 -0.63
N ILE A 195 -11.67 12.00 -0.75
CA ILE A 195 -11.53 11.30 -2.03
C ILE A 195 -12.87 10.72 -2.49
N ASN A 196 -13.68 10.24 -1.56
CA ASN A 196 -14.96 9.59 -1.87
C ASN A 196 -16.14 10.58 -1.92
N GLY A 197 -15.89 11.88 -1.71
CA GLY A 197 -16.91 12.92 -1.73
C GLY A 197 -17.94 12.78 -0.60
N TYR A 198 -17.65 11.97 0.41
CA TYR A 198 -18.57 11.71 1.52
C TYR A 198 -18.35 12.77 2.61
N ARG A 199 -19.40 13.54 2.91
CA ARG A 199 -19.45 14.38 4.11
C ARG A 199 -20.42 13.71 5.08
N PRO A 200 -19.98 13.21 6.25
CA PRO A 200 -20.92 12.86 7.30
C PRO A 200 -21.69 14.13 7.70
N THR A 201 -23.02 14.08 7.55
CA THR A 201 -23.96 15.11 8.02
C THR A 201 -24.27 14.92 9.48
#